data_AF-A0A3N5MHV1-F1
#
_entry.id   AF-A0A3N5MHV1-F1
#
_cell.length_a   1.000
_cell.length_b   1.000
_cell.length_c   1.000
_cell.angle_alpha   90.00
_cell.angle_beta   90.00
_cell.angle_gamma   90.00
#
_symmetry.space_group_name_H-M   'P 1'
#
loop_
_entity.id
_entity.type
_entity.pdbx_description
1 polymer ?
#
loop_
_entity_poly.entity_id
_entity_poly.type
_entity_poly.pdbx_seq_one_letter_code
_entity_poly.pdbx_strand_id
1 'polypeptide(L)'
;ALFRIMQAPPADAQASSTPFKDVVDLGTAIARAKGLDAATADAAGRISLGLFFAETNGNQNIGNARSNKYKGSLQTGPAEDRSGSRAWAAIKPKVAALDPGVAARDDKEVARVGHGDQRFNHWTAVRNGLMHAHADLFPQIPAIVKLLPDRIDQMKLFELIQIIPTPTRAALASGNFAAYRIAEPRIMAFLRNNSIFTFGTADRARSSATFREILDAMWLFNEKFERAQARFEEVKAQERGRAR
;
A
#
# COMPACT_ATOMS: atom_id res chain seq x y z
N ALA A 1 16.23 14.97 15.65
CA ALA A 1 15.99 14.26 16.93
C ALA A 1 14.50 14.06 17.21
N LEU A 2 13.69 15.13 17.23
CA LEU A 2 12.26 15.09 17.56
C LEU A 2 11.42 14.12 16.70
N PHE A 3 11.54 14.18 15.37
CA PHE A 3 10.79 13.27 14.47
C PHE A 3 11.09 11.78 14.72
N ARG A 4 12.34 11.45 15.07
CA ARG A 4 12.74 10.07 15.39
C ARG A 4 12.04 9.55 16.64
N ILE A 5 11.84 10.41 17.65
CA ILE A 5 11.11 10.07 18.87
C ILE A 5 9.61 9.95 18.58
N MET A 6 9.08 10.90 17.81
CA MET A 6 7.68 10.98 17.43
C MET A 6 7.20 9.81 16.54
N GLN A 7 8.10 9.24 15.74
CA GLN A 7 7.85 8.10 14.86
C GLN A 7 8.40 6.79 15.42
N ALA A 8 8.96 6.82 16.64
CA ALA A 8 9.55 5.63 17.24
C ALA A 8 8.51 4.49 17.29
N PRO A 9 8.91 3.27 16.96
CA PRO A 9 8.04 2.13 17.10
C PRO A 9 7.69 1.91 18.58
N PRO A 10 6.53 1.30 18.87
CA PRO A 10 6.26 0.74 20.20
C PRO A 10 7.43 -0.14 20.68
N ALA A 11 7.70 -0.16 22.00
CA ALA A 11 8.86 -0.85 22.56
C ALA A 11 8.86 -2.36 22.29
N ASP A 12 7.68 -2.95 22.19
CA ASP A 12 7.42 -4.35 21.89
C ASP A 12 7.20 -4.63 20.39
N ALA A 13 7.42 -3.62 19.53
CA ALA A 13 7.23 -3.79 18.09
C ALA A 13 8.21 -4.80 17.51
N GLN A 14 7.66 -5.73 16.76
CA GLN A 14 8.36 -6.86 16.20
C GLN A 14 8.78 -6.53 14.76
N ALA A 15 10.00 -6.00 14.62
CA ALA A 15 10.63 -5.73 13.33
C ALA A 15 10.88 -7.03 12.54
N SER A 16 11.02 -6.91 11.22
CA SER A 16 11.49 -7.98 10.33
C SER A 16 12.87 -7.65 9.81
N SER A 17 13.72 -8.66 9.64
CA SER A 17 15.04 -8.52 9.01
C SER A 17 14.97 -8.35 7.49
N THR A 18 13.80 -8.59 6.88
CA THR A 18 13.58 -8.49 5.42
C THR A 18 12.38 -7.58 5.05
N PRO A 19 12.31 -6.33 5.53
CA PRO A 19 11.13 -5.46 5.39
C PRO A 19 10.53 -5.40 4.00
N PHE A 20 11.37 -5.10 3.02
CA PHE A 20 10.91 -4.82 1.68
C PHE A 20 10.51 -6.10 0.96
N LYS A 21 11.25 -7.19 1.24
CA LYS A 21 10.90 -8.51 0.71
C LYS A 21 9.56 -8.98 1.26
N ASP A 22 9.31 -8.80 2.56
CA ASP A 22 8.05 -9.20 3.19
C ASP A 22 6.85 -8.50 2.52
N VAL A 23 6.97 -7.19 2.24
CA VAL A 23 5.92 -6.44 1.52
C VAL A 23 5.70 -6.95 0.10
N VAL A 24 6.79 -7.21 -0.63
CA VAL A 24 6.74 -7.71 -2.01
C VAL A 24 6.12 -9.10 -2.04
N ASP A 25 6.58 -10.01 -1.19
CA ASP A 25 6.11 -11.40 -1.09
C ASP A 25 4.61 -11.44 -0.77
N LEU A 26 4.17 -10.66 0.23
CA LEU A 26 2.77 -10.57 0.60
C LEU A 26 1.92 -10.02 -0.54
N GLY A 27 2.32 -8.91 -1.17
CA GLY A 27 1.61 -8.32 -2.30
C GLY A 27 1.45 -9.29 -3.46
N THR A 28 2.53 -9.96 -3.85
CA THR A 28 2.55 -10.94 -4.94
C THR A 28 1.71 -12.18 -4.60
N ALA A 29 1.85 -12.74 -3.40
CA ALA A 29 1.10 -13.93 -3.00
C ALA A 29 -0.41 -13.67 -2.91
N ILE A 30 -0.82 -12.51 -2.36
CA ILE A 30 -2.22 -12.09 -2.32
C ILE A 30 -2.78 -11.96 -3.75
N ALA A 31 -2.04 -11.32 -4.66
CA ALA A 31 -2.45 -11.16 -6.05
C ALA A 31 -2.64 -12.51 -6.75
N ARG A 32 -1.72 -13.46 -6.56
CA ARG A 32 -1.85 -14.82 -7.10
C ARG A 32 -3.06 -15.56 -6.53
N ALA A 33 -3.28 -15.48 -5.21
CA ALA A 33 -4.45 -16.08 -4.57
C ALA A 33 -5.79 -15.44 -5.02
N LYS A 34 -5.73 -14.19 -5.50
CA LYS A 34 -6.85 -13.45 -6.10
C LYS A 34 -7.00 -13.69 -7.62
N GLY A 35 -6.16 -14.56 -8.22
CA GLY A 35 -6.32 -15.04 -9.58
C GLY A 35 -5.36 -14.47 -10.62
N LEU A 36 -4.36 -13.68 -10.21
CA LEU A 36 -3.33 -13.21 -11.14
C LEU A 36 -2.28 -14.28 -11.42
N ASP A 37 -1.78 -14.31 -12.66
CA ASP A 37 -0.58 -15.08 -13.01
C ASP A 37 0.68 -14.49 -12.34
N ALA A 38 1.78 -15.25 -12.36
CA ALA A 38 3.02 -14.87 -11.69
C ALA A 38 3.63 -13.57 -12.25
N ALA A 39 3.57 -13.35 -13.57
CA ALA A 39 4.17 -12.17 -14.20
C ALA A 39 3.41 -10.89 -13.84
N THR A 40 2.08 -10.96 -13.80
CA THR A 40 1.22 -9.84 -13.41
C THR A 40 1.27 -9.59 -11.90
N ALA A 41 1.38 -10.64 -11.09
CA ALA A 41 1.42 -10.52 -9.63
C ALA A 41 2.65 -9.74 -9.13
N ASP A 42 3.77 -9.75 -9.84
CA ASP A 42 4.94 -8.93 -9.51
C ASP A 42 4.61 -7.42 -9.49
N ALA A 43 3.67 -6.96 -10.32
CA ALA A 43 3.19 -5.58 -10.27
C ALA A 43 2.48 -5.27 -8.96
N ALA A 44 1.73 -6.23 -8.38
CA ALA A 44 1.10 -6.07 -7.07
C ALA A 44 2.14 -5.98 -5.95
N GLY A 45 3.21 -6.78 -6.00
CA GLY A 45 4.34 -6.69 -5.08
C GLY A 45 5.01 -5.31 -5.11
N ARG A 46 5.28 -4.78 -6.31
CA ARG A 46 5.83 -3.42 -6.49
C ARG A 46 4.88 -2.34 -5.96
N ILE A 47 3.59 -2.41 -6.30
CA ILE A 47 2.58 -1.44 -5.84
C ILE A 47 2.48 -1.47 -4.31
N SER A 48 2.47 -2.67 -3.71
CA SER A 48 2.45 -2.86 -2.26
C SER A 48 3.65 -2.20 -1.59
N LEU A 49 4.85 -2.32 -2.19
CA LEU A 49 6.05 -1.64 -1.69
C LEU A 49 5.94 -0.12 -1.85
N GLY A 50 5.36 0.36 -2.95
CA GLY A 50 5.02 1.78 -3.13
C GLY A 50 4.17 2.33 -1.98
N LEU A 51 3.07 1.64 -1.66
CA LEU A 51 2.18 1.99 -0.56
C LEU A 51 2.92 1.99 0.80
N PHE A 52 3.77 1.00 1.04
CA PHE A 52 4.60 0.97 2.24
C PHE A 52 5.46 2.25 2.38
N PHE A 53 6.05 2.73 1.28
CA PHE A 53 6.82 3.96 1.28
C PHE A 53 5.96 5.22 1.40
N ALA A 54 4.78 5.27 0.77
CA ALA A 54 3.84 6.38 0.92
C ALA A 54 3.52 6.63 2.40
N GLU A 55 3.10 5.56 3.08
CA GLU A 55 2.63 5.59 4.47
C GLU A 55 3.76 5.77 5.49
N THR A 56 4.91 5.11 5.27
CA THR A 56 5.94 5.01 6.32
C THR A 56 7.31 5.54 5.96
N ASN A 57 7.49 6.03 4.73
CA ASN A 57 8.79 6.38 4.16
C ASN A 57 9.77 5.19 4.14
N GLY A 58 9.24 3.96 4.11
CA GLY A 58 9.99 2.71 4.11
C GLY A 58 10.41 2.21 5.49
N ASN A 59 9.86 2.77 6.58
CA ASN A 59 10.20 2.40 7.94
C ASN A 59 9.18 1.41 8.52
N GLN A 60 9.68 0.37 9.18
CA GLN A 60 8.80 -0.59 9.83
C GLN A 60 8.22 -0.04 11.12
N ASN A 61 6.98 -0.44 11.42
CA ASN A 61 6.34 -0.30 12.73
C ASN A 61 6.33 1.13 13.29
N ILE A 62 6.34 2.15 12.42
CA ILE A 62 6.42 3.53 12.88
C ILE A 62 5.24 3.90 13.77
N GLY A 63 5.53 4.68 14.80
CA GLY A 63 4.51 5.44 15.50
C GLY A 63 3.97 6.55 14.60
N ASN A 64 2.72 6.95 14.80
CA ASN A 64 2.21 8.18 14.24
C ASN A 64 2.17 9.25 15.33
N ALA A 65 2.98 10.29 15.14
CA ALA A 65 3.12 11.39 16.07
C ALA A 65 1.84 12.18 16.30
N ARG A 66 0.89 12.11 15.36
CA ARG A 66 -0.40 12.81 15.38
C ARG A 66 -1.54 11.90 15.84
N SER A 67 -1.32 10.59 15.95
CA SER A 67 -2.38 9.64 16.32
C SER A 67 -1.84 8.34 16.90
N ASN A 68 -2.32 7.97 18.09
CA ASN A 68 -2.05 6.65 18.64
C ASN A 68 -2.84 5.52 17.96
N LYS A 69 -3.81 5.87 17.09
CA LYS A 69 -4.67 4.88 16.41
C LYS A 69 -3.97 4.22 15.23
N TYR A 70 -3.11 4.97 14.53
CA TYR A 70 -2.45 4.55 13.30
C TYR A 70 -0.99 4.23 13.61
N LYS A 71 -0.67 2.95 13.79
CA LYS A 71 0.69 2.47 14.08
C LYS A 71 0.93 1.19 13.28
N GLY A 72 2.20 0.88 13.06
CA GLY A 72 2.57 -0.31 12.32
C GLY A 72 3.05 0.00 10.91
N SER A 73 3.35 -1.06 10.17
CA SER A 73 4.06 -0.96 8.90
C SER A 73 3.21 -0.47 7.72
N LEU A 74 1.87 -0.47 7.81
CA LEU A 74 1.00 0.28 6.88
C LEU A 74 0.06 1.23 7.62
N GLN A 75 0.52 1.72 8.78
CA GLN A 75 -0.21 2.65 9.66
C GLN A 75 -1.68 2.27 9.90
N THR A 76 -1.98 0.99 10.00
CA THR A 76 -3.35 0.46 10.06
C THR A 76 -3.99 0.69 11.44
N GLY A 77 -5.27 1.06 11.46
CA GLY A 77 -6.06 1.17 12.70
C GLY A 77 -6.59 -0.18 13.18
N PRO A 78 -7.15 -0.28 14.41
CA PRO A 78 -7.62 -1.56 14.95
C PRO A 78 -8.76 -2.20 14.15
N ALA A 79 -9.64 -1.41 13.54
CA ALA A 79 -10.78 -1.93 12.79
C ALA A 79 -10.35 -2.47 11.42
N GLU A 80 -9.48 -1.71 10.76
CA GLU A 80 -8.82 -2.04 9.51
C GLU A 80 -7.97 -3.32 9.66
N ASP A 81 -7.21 -3.43 10.75
CA ASP A 81 -6.41 -4.61 11.07
C ASP A 81 -7.27 -5.87 11.21
N ARG A 82 -8.35 -5.79 12.02
CA ARG A 82 -9.28 -6.91 12.18
C ARG A 82 -9.95 -7.30 10.87
N SER A 83 -10.31 -6.32 10.04
CA SER A 83 -10.90 -6.58 8.72
C SER A 83 -9.91 -7.28 7.79
N GLY A 84 -8.67 -6.78 7.73
CA GLY A 84 -7.59 -7.35 6.93
C GLY A 84 -7.23 -8.77 7.37
N SER A 85 -7.16 -9.01 8.68
CA SER A 85 -6.88 -10.33 9.27
C SER A 85 -7.95 -11.37 8.87
N ARG A 86 -9.24 -11.01 8.97
CA ARG A 86 -10.34 -11.87 8.50
C ARG A 86 -10.27 -12.13 6.99
N ALA A 87 -10.01 -11.10 6.20
CA ALA A 87 -9.90 -11.23 4.75
C ALA A 87 -8.69 -12.12 4.36
N TRP A 88 -7.56 -11.99 5.05
CA TRP A 88 -6.41 -12.87 4.88
C TRP A 88 -6.76 -14.33 5.18
N ALA A 89 -7.39 -14.59 6.32
CA ALA A 89 -7.78 -15.95 6.72
C ALA A 89 -8.63 -16.64 5.65
N ALA A 90 -9.52 -15.91 4.97
CA ALA A 90 -10.35 -16.43 3.89
C ALA A 90 -9.55 -16.87 2.64
N ILE A 91 -8.39 -16.27 2.37
CA ILE A 91 -7.56 -16.62 1.20
C ILE A 91 -6.32 -17.43 1.54
N LYS A 92 -5.93 -17.53 2.82
CA LYS A 92 -4.73 -18.23 3.28
C LYS A 92 -4.61 -19.67 2.75
N PRO A 93 -5.67 -20.49 2.68
CA PRO A 93 -5.57 -21.83 2.07
C PRO A 93 -5.14 -21.79 0.59
N LYS A 94 -5.62 -20.81 -0.19
CA LYS A 94 -5.20 -20.63 -1.58
C LYS A 94 -3.75 -20.17 -1.67
N VAL A 95 -3.34 -19.27 -0.77
CA VAL A 95 -1.93 -18.86 -0.67
C VAL A 95 -1.06 -20.07 -0.36
N ALA A 96 -1.43 -20.90 0.63
CA ALA A 96 -0.66 -22.09 0.98
C ALA A 96 -0.52 -23.08 -0.18
N ALA A 97 -1.53 -23.21 -1.04
CA ALA A 97 -1.47 -24.05 -2.23
C ALA A 97 -0.56 -23.47 -3.34
N LEU A 98 -0.50 -22.15 -3.49
CA LEU A 98 0.25 -21.47 -4.56
C LEU A 98 1.68 -21.08 -4.16
N ASP A 99 1.88 -20.79 -2.88
CA ASP A 99 3.11 -20.33 -2.24
C ASP A 99 3.14 -20.79 -0.76
N PRO A 100 3.50 -22.08 -0.53
CA PRO A 100 3.57 -22.63 0.82
C PRO A 100 4.60 -21.93 1.71
N GLY A 101 5.63 -21.32 1.11
CA GLY A 101 6.66 -20.57 1.84
C GLY A 101 6.10 -19.31 2.51
N VAL A 102 5.28 -18.54 1.79
CA VAL A 102 4.60 -17.36 2.35
C VAL A 102 3.61 -17.76 3.45
N ALA A 103 2.85 -18.85 3.27
CA ALA A 103 1.93 -19.33 4.30
C ALA A 103 2.64 -19.80 5.58
N ALA A 104 3.73 -20.56 5.45
CA ALA A 104 4.55 -20.99 6.59
C ALA A 104 5.22 -19.81 7.30
N ARG A 105 5.68 -18.81 6.54
CA ARG A 105 6.21 -17.55 7.08
C ARG A 105 5.14 -16.81 7.89
N ASP A 106 3.91 -16.76 7.37
CA ASP A 106 2.76 -16.17 8.06
C ASP A 106 2.45 -16.87 9.39
N ASP A 107 2.44 -18.20 9.42
CA ASP A 107 2.27 -18.97 10.67
C ASP A 107 3.33 -18.62 11.71
N LYS A 108 4.59 -18.52 11.30
CA LYS A 108 5.69 -18.15 12.19
C LYS A 108 5.53 -16.74 12.76
N GLU A 109 5.11 -15.78 11.94
CA GLU A 109 4.95 -14.39 12.39
C GLU A 109 3.70 -14.21 13.25
N VAL A 110 2.60 -14.92 12.97
CA VAL A 110 1.42 -14.97 13.86
C VAL A 110 1.78 -15.59 15.20
N ALA A 111 2.55 -16.68 15.22
CA ALA A 111 3.05 -17.28 16.46
C ALA A 111 3.97 -16.31 17.23
N ARG A 112 4.81 -15.54 16.53
CA ARG A 112 5.68 -14.52 17.14
C ARG A 112 4.87 -13.39 17.80
N VAL A 113 3.76 -12.99 17.20
CA VAL A 113 2.83 -12.02 17.81
C VAL A 113 2.23 -12.58 19.11
N GLY A 114 1.84 -13.86 19.12
CA GLY A 114 1.18 -14.49 20.26
C GLY A 114 -0.14 -13.79 20.61
N HIS A 115 -0.25 -13.32 21.86
CA HIS A 115 -1.41 -12.55 22.34
C HIS A 115 -1.26 -11.02 22.15
N GLY A 116 -0.18 -10.57 21.50
CA GLY A 116 0.09 -9.17 21.23
C GLY A 116 -0.79 -8.58 20.11
N ASP A 117 -0.66 -7.27 19.92
CA ASP A 117 -1.32 -6.57 18.83
C ASP A 117 -0.61 -6.85 17.50
N GLN A 118 -1.30 -7.47 16.53
CA GLN A 118 -0.74 -7.81 15.21
C GLN A 118 -0.19 -6.58 14.48
N ARG A 119 -0.72 -5.39 14.74
CA ARG A 119 -0.24 -4.15 14.10
C ARG A 119 1.21 -3.81 14.48
N PHE A 120 1.71 -4.34 15.60
CA PHE A 120 3.07 -4.10 16.05
C PHE A 120 4.08 -5.09 15.48
N ASN A 121 3.63 -6.11 14.74
CA ASN A 121 4.49 -6.99 13.98
C ASN A 121 4.49 -6.60 12.49
N HIS A 122 5.69 -6.42 11.93
CA HIS A 122 5.84 -5.92 10.56
C HIS A 122 5.04 -6.72 9.54
N TRP A 123 5.21 -8.05 9.55
CA TRP A 123 4.59 -8.96 8.60
C TRP A 123 3.06 -8.90 8.69
N THR A 124 2.52 -9.10 9.89
CA THR A 124 1.06 -9.15 10.08
C THR A 124 0.41 -7.79 9.85
N ALA A 125 1.08 -6.68 10.20
CA ALA A 125 0.61 -5.32 9.91
C ALA A 125 0.56 -5.03 8.40
N VAL A 126 1.60 -5.38 7.65
CA VAL A 126 1.60 -5.23 6.17
C VAL A 126 0.51 -6.08 5.55
N ARG A 127 0.45 -7.36 5.91
CA ARG A 127 -0.56 -8.31 5.41
C ARG A 127 -1.99 -7.80 5.64
N ASN A 128 -2.31 -7.40 6.87
CA ASN A 128 -3.64 -6.94 7.22
C ASN A 128 -3.97 -5.60 6.53
N GLY A 129 -3.01 -4.67 6.46
CA GLY A 129 -3.18 -3.41 5.74
C GLY A 129 -3.47 -3.60 4.25
N LEU A 130 -2.70 -4.45 3.56
CA LEU A 130 -2.93 -4.78 2.14
C LEU A 130 -4.30 -5.44 1.94
N MET A 131 -4.64 -6.41 2.78
CA MET A 131 -5.92 -7.13 2.68
C MET A 131 -7.13 -6.25 2.96
N HIS A 132 -7.00 -5.23 3.79
CA HIS A 132 -8.09 -4.31 4.09
C HIS A 132 -8.37 -3.32 2.95
N ALA A 133 -7.34 -2.63 2.46
CA ALA A 133 -7.54 -1.47 1.58
C ALA A 133 -7.38 -1.79 0.07
N HIS A 134 -6.50 -2.75 -0.26
CA HIS A 134 -5.93 -2.85 -1.61
C HIS A 134 -6.20 -4.16 -2.33
N ALA A 135 -6.27 -5.28 -1.60
CA ALA A 135 -6.31 -6.62 -2.19
C ALA A 135 -7.47 -6.86 -3.16
N ASP A 136 -8.61 -6.18 -2.99
CA ASP A 136 -9.75 -6.31 -3.90
C ASP A 136 -9.57 -5.63 -5.26
N LEU A 137 -8.57 -4.75 -5.39
CA LEU A 137 -8.18 -4.16 -6.67
C LEU A 137 -7.12 -4.99 -7.40
N PHE A 138 -6.46 -5.94 -6.74
CA PHE A 138 -5.40 -6.71 -7.39
C PHE A 138 -5.85 -7.45 -8.65
N PRO A 139 -7.05 -8.07 -8.72
CA PRO A 139 -7.56 -8.64 -9.96
C PRO A 139 -7.65 -7.65 -11.13
N GLN A 140 -7.74 -6.34 -10.86
CA GLN A 140 -7.87 -5.30 -11.87
C GLN A 140 -6.52 -4.75 -12.35
N ILE A 141 -5.39 -5.19 -11.76
CA ILE A 141 -4.05 -4.71 -12.14
C ILE A 141 -3.78 -4.84 -13.65
N PRO A 142 -4.15 -5.93 -14.37
CA PRO A 142 -3.98 -5.97 -15.83
C PRO A 142 -4.63 -4.81 -16.57
N ALA A 143 -5.83 -4.40 -16.16
CA ALA A 143 -6.54 -3.27 -16.76
C ALA A 143 -5.90 -1.94 -16.34
N ILE A 144 -5.51 -1.81 -15.07
CA ILE A 144 -4.85 -0.62 -14.53
C ILE A 144 -3.52 -0.37 -15.23
N VAL A 145 -2.71 -1.39 -15.48
CA VAL A 145 -1.41 -1.25 -16.18
C VAL A 145 -1.60 -0.78 -17.62
N LYS A 146 -2.67 -1.22 -18.30
CA LYS A 146 -3.01 -0.72 -19.65
C LYS A 146 -3.44 0.75 -19.61
N LEU A 147 -4.21 1.12 -18.59
CA LEU A 147 -4.76 2.46 -18.40
C LEU A 147 -3.69 3.48 -17.98
N LEU A 148 -2.79 3.08 -17.07
CA LEU A 148 -1.71 3.87 -16.50
C LEU A 148 -0.40 3.12 -16.73
N PRO A 149 0.26 3.27 -17.91
CA PRO A 149 1.49 2.55 -18.20
C PRO A 149 2.67 2.98 -17.32
N ASP A 150 2.65 4.22 -16.82
CA ASP A 150 3.66 4.71 -15.89
C ASP A 150 3.53 4.03 -14.50
N ARG A 151 4.65 3.50 -14.01
CA ARG A 151 4.70 2.73 -12.77
C ARG A 151 4.46 3.58 -11.53
N ILE A 152 4.83 4.86 -11.55
CA ILE A 152 4.64 5.79 -10.43
C ILE A 152 3.17 6.20 -10.36
N ASP A 153 2.53 6.48 -11.50
CA ASP A 153 1.10 6.74 -11.59
C ASP A 153 0.26 5.57 -11.09
N GLN A 154 0.69 4.33 -11.34
CA GLN A 154 0.04 3.14 -10.75
C GLN A 154 0.12 3.16 -9.21
N MET A 155 1.26 3.55 -8.62
CA MET A 155 1.37 3.64 -7.15
C MET A 155 0.53 4.79 -6.60
N LYS A 156 0.51 5.95 -7.27
CA LYS A 156 -0.34 7.09 -6.94
C LYS A 156 -1.83 6.74 -6.97
N LEU A 157 -2.27 5.95 -7.96
CA LEU A 157 -3.65 5.45 -8.02
C LEU A 157 -4.02 4.66 -6.76
N PHE A 158 -3.17 3.74 -6.34
CA PHE A 158 -3.43 2.93 -5.14
C PHE A 158 -3.39 3.77 -3.86
N GLU A 159 -2.55 4.81 -3.81
CA GLU A 159 -2.60 5.79 -2.72
C GLU A 159 -3.91 6.58 -2.70
N LEU A 160 -4.41 7.00 -3.86
CA LEU A 160 -5.72 7.67 -3.99
C LEU A 160 -6.89 6.79 -3.54
N ILE A 161 -6.79 5.47 -3.70
CA ILE A 161 -7.81 4.54 -3.17
C ILE A 161 -7.93 4.66 -1.64
N GLN A 162 -6.87 5.01 -0.92
CA GLN A 162 -6.95 5.24 0.54
C GLN A 162 -7.53 6.63 0.85
N ILE A 163 -7.14 7.65 0.08
CA ILE A 163 -7.50 9.05 0.34
C ILE A 163 -8.97 9.32 -0.06
N ILE A 164 -9.37 8.90 -1.26
CA ILE A 164 -10.68 9.11 -1.86
C ILE A 164 -11.18 7.83 -2.55
N PRO A 165 -11.51 6.78 -1.79
CA PRO A 165 -11.83 5.44 -2.32
C PRO A 165 -12.97 5.45 -3.33
N THR A 166 -14.12 6.03 -2.95
CA THR A 166 -15.33 5.99 -3.78
C THR A 166 -15.14 6.71 -5.12
N PRO A 167 -14.65 7.97 -5.18
CA PRO A 167 -14.39 8.62 -6.46
C PRO A 167 -13.37 7.88 -7.34
N THR A 168 -12.33 7.31 -6.73
CA THR A 168 -11.28 6.60 -7.48
C THR A 168 -11.80 5.31 -8.10
N ARG A 169 -12.62 4.53 -7.37
CA ARG A 169 -13.29 3.35 -7.93
C ARG A 169 -14.28 3.72 -9.03
N ALA A 170 -15.03 4.81 -8.87
CA ALA A 170 -15.93 5.31 -9.90
C ALA A 170 -15.18 5.72 -11.17
N ALA A 171 -14.03 6.40 -11.04
CA ALA A 171 -13.19 6.77 -12.16
C ALA A 171 -12.64 5.55 -12.91
N LEU A 172 -12.19 4.51 -12.19
CA LEU A 172 -11.75 3.25 -12.81
C LEU A 172 -12.88 2.55 -13.57
N ALA A 173 -14.09 2.51 -12.98
CA ALA A 173 -15.26 1.89 -13.61
C ALA A 173 -15.79 2.68 -14.83
N SER A 174 -15.47 3.98 -14.95
CA SER A 174 -15.98 4.84 -16.01
C SER A 174 -15.42 4.53 -17.41
N GLY A 175 -14.29 3.82 -17.50
CA GLY A 175 -13.56 3.65 -18.76
C GLY A 175 -12.83 4.91 -19.26
N ASN A 176 -13.01 6.06 -18.61
CA ASN A 176 -12.33 7.33 -18.92
C ASN A 176 -11.69 7.93 -17.67
N PHE A 177 -10.82 7.14 -17.03
CA PHE A 177 -10.22 7.50 -15.75
C PHE A 177 -9.54 8.86 -15.79
N ALA A 178 -8.63 9.10 -16.74
CA ALA A 178 -7.81 10.32 -16.77
C ALA A 178 -8.65 11.61 -16.84
N ALA A 179 -9.75 11.60 -17.60
CA ALA A 179 -10.63 12.76 -17.74
C ALA A 179 -11.79 12.80 -16.72
N TYR A 180 -11.97 11.75 -15.91
CA TYR A 180 -13.00 11.72 -14.88
C TYR A 180 -12.78 12.88 -13.90
N ARG A 181 -13.81 13.73 -13.74
CA ARG A 181 -13.72 14.98 -12.98
C ARG A 181 -14.39 14.85 -11.62
N ILE A 182 -13.68 15.29 -10.59
CA ILE A 182 -14.21 15.49 -9.25
C ILE A 182 -14.49 16.97 -9.06
N ALA A 183 -15.71 17.31 -8.64
CA ALA A 183 -16.08 18.67 -8.24
C ALA A 183 -16.76 18.72 -6.85
N GLU A 184 -16.92 17.57 -6.18
CA GLU A 184 -17.53 17.53 -4.85
C GLU A 184 -16.65 18.27 -3.84
N PRO A 185 -17.14 19.32 -3.17
CA PRO A 185 -16.31 20.16 -2.30
C PRO A 185 -15.60 19.39 -1.18
N ARG A 186 -16.27 18.38 -0.62
CA ARG A 186 -15.73 17.54 0.44
C ARG A 186 -14.54 16.70 -0.05
N ILE A 187 -14.64 16.13 -1.25
CA ILE A 187 -13.56 15.35 -1.86
C ILE A 187 -12.40 16.25 -2.24
N MET A 188 -12.66 17.43 -2.81
CA MET A 188 -11.62 18.43 -3.07
C MET A 188 -10.91 18.88 -1.78
N ALA A 189 -11.63 18.99 -0.66
CA ALA A 189 -11.03 19.27 0.64
C ALA A 189 -10.13 18.13 1.12
N PHE A 190 -10.52 16.85 0.92
CA PHE A 190 -9.64 15.72 1.23
C PHE A 190 -8.35 15.73 0.41
N LEU A 191 -8.42 16.04 -0.88
CA LEU A 191 -7.23 16.14 -1.73
C LEU A 191 -6.26 17.23 -1.22
N ARG A 192 -6.78 18.39 -0.79
CA ARG A 192 -5.99 19.45 -0.15
C ARG A 192 -5.39 19.00 1.18
N ASN A 193 -6.15 18.32 2.03
CA ASN A 193 -5.64 17.86 3.32
C ASN A 193 -4.54 16.79 3.18
N ASN A 194 -4.44 16.14 2.02
CA ASN A 194 -3.42 15.14 1.69
C ASN A 194 -2.34 15.67 0.72
N SER A 195 -2.13 16.99 0.69
CA SER A 195 -1.05 17.64 -0.07
C SER A 195 -1.17 17.61 -1.61
N ILE A 196 -2.35 17.27 -2.18
CA ILE A 196 -2.52 17.10 -3.64
C ILE A 196 -2.95 18.39 -4.35
N PHE A 197 -3.47 19.40 -3.65
CA PHE A 197 -3.69 20.76 -4.23
C PHE A 197 -3.46 21.86 -3.17
N THR A 198 -2.30 21.81 -2.53
CA THR A 198 -2.10 22.51 -1.25
C THR A 198 -1.19 23.73 -1.34
N PHE A 199 -0.41 23.85 -2.41
CA PHE A 199 0.65 24.84 -2.52
C PHE A 199 0.27 25.94 -3.50
N GLY A 200 0.28 27.19 -3.02
CA GLY A 200 -0.10 28.35 -3.80
C GLY A 200 -1.60 28.63 -3.85
N THR A 201 -1.94 29.86 -4.22
CA THR A 201 -3.33 30.35 -4.25
C THR A 201 -4.17 29.64 -5.31
N ALA A 202 -3.58 29.38 -6.49
CA ALA A 202 -4.28 28.74 -7.61
C ALA A 202 -4.77 27.33 -7.26
N ASP A 203 -3.90 26.48 -6.70
CA ASP A 203 -4.26 25.11 -6.32
C ASP A 203 -5.31 25.10 -5.20
N ARG A 204 -5.16 25.96 -4.19
CA ARG A 204 -6.14 26.06 -3.10
C ARG A 204 -7.50 26.54 -3.58
N ALA A 205 -7.55 27.37 -4.61
CA ALA A 205 -8.78 27.88 -5.21
C ALA A 205 -9.47 26.88 -6.16
N ARG A 206 -8.83 25.75 -6.52
CA ARG A 206 -9.45 24.75 -7.42
C ARG A 206 -10.74 24.20 -6.82
N SER A 207 -11.84 24.37 -7.57
CA SER A 207 -13.16 23.82 -7.27
C SER A 207 -13.39 22.44 -7.88
N SER A 208 -12.59 22.05 -8.89
CA SER A 208 -12.63 20.71 -9.49
C SER A 208 -11.26 20.31 -10.04
N ALA A 209 -11.07 19.01 -10.26
CA ALA A 209 -9.91 18.47 -10.95
C ALA A 209 -10.27 17.13 -11.64
N THR A 210 -9.60 16.85 -12.75
CA THR A 210 -9.58 15.53 -13.37
C THR A 210 -8.59 14.61 -12.67
N PHE A 211 -8.74 13.29 -12.79
CA PHE A 211 -7.76 12.36 -12.21
C PHE A 211 -6.35 12.51 -12.78
N ARG A 212 -6.18 12.92 -14.05
CA ARG A 212 -4.84 13.27 -14.57
C ARG A 212 -4.22 14.43 -13.79
N GLU A 213 -4.97 15.53 -13.60
CA GLU A 213 -4.51 16.68 -12.81
C GLU A 213 -4.20 16.28 -11.36
N ILE A 214 -4.99 15.38 -10.77
CA ILE A 214 -4.76 14.85 -9.42
C ILE A 214 -3.43 14.06 -9.38
N LEU A 215 -3.21 13.13 -10.31
CA LEU A 215 -1.97 12.34 -10.35
C LEU A 215 -0.73 13.21 -10.58
N ASP A 216 -0.84 14.25 -11.41
CA ASP A 216 0.25 15.21 -11.64
C ASP A 216 0.57 16.01 -10.38
N ALA A 217 -0.47 16.41 -9.64
CA ALA A 217 -0.30 17.19 -8.42
C ALA A 217 0.18 16.35 -7.21
N MET A 218 0.22 15.02 -7.31
CA MET A 218 0.83 14.11 -6.34
C MET A 218 2.38 14.05 -6.41
N TRP A 219 3.03 15.09 -6.93
CA TRP A 219 4.48 15.12 -7.13
C TRP A 219 5.31 14.92 -5.84
N LEU A 220 4.77 15.30 -4.66
CA LEU A 220 5.41 15.03 -3.36
C LEU A 220 5.58 13.54 -3.04
N PHE A 221 4.85 12.67 -3.72
CA PHE A 221 4.99 11.22 -3.56
C PHE A 221 6.03 10.61 -4.51
N ASN A 222 6.48 11.35 -5.53
CA ASN A 222 7.37 10.80 -6.56
C ASN A 222 8.65 10.22 -5.95
N GLU A 223 9.37 10.97 -5.11
CA GLU A 223 10.62 10.51 -4.50
C GLU A 223 10.43 9.21 -3.69
N LYS A 224 9.31 9.12 -2.96
CA LYS A 224 8.97 7.92 -2.18
C LYS A 224 8.74 6.71 -3.09
N PHE A 225 8.00 6.90 -4.18
CA PHE A 225 7.68 5.84 -5.14
C PHE A 225 8.87 5.43 -6.01
N GLU A 226 9.75 6.37 -6.36
CA GLU A 226 11.02 6.09 -7.04
C GLU A 226 11.94 5.26 -6.14
N ARG A 227 12.05 5.61 -4.85
CA ARG A 227 12.78 4.82 -3.85
C ARG A 227 12.17 3.43 -3.67
N ALA A 228 10.85 3.32 -3.61
CA ALA A 228 10.17 2.03 -3.55
C ALA A 228 10.46 1.18 -4.79
N GLN A 229 10.44 1.78 -5.98
CA GLN A 229 10.78 1.09 -7.23
C GLN A 229 12.23 0.61 -7.23
N ALA A 230 13.20 1.43 -6.82
CA ALA A 230 14.59 1.01 -6.70
C ALA A 230 14.75 -0.20 -5.75
N ARG A 231 14.10 -0.14 -4.57
CA ARG A 231 14.12 -1.26 -3.60
C ARG A 231 13.43 -2.52 -4.15
N PHE A 232 12.37 -2.38 -4.93
CA PHE A 232 11.74 -3.51 -5.58
C PHE A 232 12.72 -4.23 -6.52
N GLU A 233 13.41 -3.47 -7.38
CA GLU A 233 14.38 -4.05 -8.32
C GLU A 233 15.55 -4.73 -7.59
N GLU A 234 16.02 -4.16 -6.47
CA GLU A 234 17.01 -4.81 -5.59
C GLU A 234 16.52 -6.14 -5.02
N VAL A 235 15.28 -6.20 -4.50
CA VAL A 235 14.68 -7.43 -3.98
C VAL A 235 14.62 -8.49 -5.09
N LYS A 236 14.12 -8.13 -6.28
CA LYS A 236 14.04 -9.05 -7.43
C LYS A 236 15.41 -9.50 -7.93
N ALA A 237 16.45 -8.66 -7.81
CA ALA A 237 17.82 -9.04 -8.15
C ALA A 237 18.40 -10.06 -7.16
N GLN A 238 18.17 -9.84 -5.86
CA GLN A 238 18.60 -10.77 -4.81
C GLN A 238 17.94 -12.15 -4.93
N GLU A 239 16.64 -12.20 -5.25
CA GLU A 239 15.92 -13.46 -5.49
C GLU A 239 16.51 -14.25 -6.66
N ARG A 240 16.79 -13.57 -7.79
CA ARG A 240 17.43 -14.19 -8.96
C ARG A 240 18.83 -14.70 -8.63
N GLY A 241 19.58 -14.00 -7.78
CA GLY A 241 20.90 -14.42 -7.34
C GLY A 241 20.88 -15.64 -6.41
N ARG A 242 19.83 -15.82 -5.61
CA ARG A 242 19.65 -17.00 -4.73
C ARG A 242 19.14 -18.23 -5.46
N ALA A 243 18.51 -18.06 -6.61
CA ALA A 243 17.99 -19.14 -7.44
C ALA A 243 19.04 -19.74 -8.41
N ARG A 244 20.25 -19.17 -8.45
CA ARG A 244 21.40 -19.64 -9.22
C ARG A 244 22.38 -20.34 -8.30
#